data_AF-A0A6I1ZAD9-F1
#
_entry.id   AF-A0A6I1ZAD9-F1
#
_cell.length_a   1.000
_cell.length_b   1.000
_cell.length_c   1.000
_cell.angle_alpha   90.00
_cell.angle_beta   90.00
_cell.angle_gamma   90.00
#
_symmetry.space_group_name_H-M   'P 1'
#
loop_
_entity.id
_entity.type
_entity.pdbx_description
1 polymer ?
#
loop_
_entity_poly.entity_id
_entity_poly.type
_entity_poly.pdbx_seq_one_letter_code
_entity_poly.pdbx_strand_id
1 'polypeptide(L)'
;MQILRLCSWIAALSLVLIATACEEAAEDDQVGVLVGTWQLTDLRVDWVRDVASPEGTDPDTVYTITASCNEVETYSWILAAKANRILAQFVVGDTILDTTAAFNAAALVYLQISMTATFSEDFTYALSGTYPTLRLIPDSCKTKMEIPQITDAGIYEVDYIAGRLGIKPGEFDQVLPSFDDGQITLSEDGEALTISYVDRDGHDHRIAEIDKTWDEAKHRVVHGAAELPVDLVTGAFSDTGLLILRRSGYIMDTNGHLGVWGNYLTFYALTTLGIADELIASGEVSTFEDALALIGQWADKGLKEPNTDIPYATLLTDDSDHDFSPQDIGTGGKLTYVINPVCVPVNEIIYFETTWSKID
;
A
#
# COMPACT_ATOMS: atom_id res chain seq x y z
N MET A 1 -21.53 62.68 -41.67
CA MET A 1 -20.16 62.18 -41.94
C MET A 1 -20.32 61.08 -42.99
N GLN A 2 -20.27 61.44 -44.28
CA GLN A 2 -19.11 61.22 -45.18
C GLN A 2 -18.70 59.73 -45.21
N ILE A 3 -18.63 58.96 -46.30
CA ILE A 3 -18.60 59.13 -47.77
C ILE A 3 -18.98 57.73 -48.32
N LEU A 4 -20.08 57.54 -49.05
CA LEU A 4 -20.20 57.37 -50.52
C LEU A 4 -19.23 56.38 -51.22
N ARG A 5 -19.85 55.35 -51.86
CA ARG A 5 -19.65 54.89 -53.27
C ARG A 5 -18.36 54.09 -53.60
N LEU A 6 -18.31 53.13 -54.53
CA LEU A 6 -19.21 52.60 -55.57
C LEU A 6 -18.59 51.29 -56.12
N CYS A 7 -19.43 50.39 -56.69
CA CYS A 7 -19.22 49.57 -57.91
C CYS A 7 -17.93 48.73 -58.10
N SER A 8 -17.83 47.69 -58.93
CA SER A 8 -18.71 46.85 -59.75
C SER A 8 -17.74 46.02 -60.61
N TRP A 9 -17.91 44.70 -60.63
CA TRP A 9 -17.69 43.78 -61.76
C TRP A 9 -16.27 43.32 -62.19
N ILE A 10 -16.11 41.98 -62.11
CA ILE A 10 -15.69 41.02 -63.16
C ILE A 10 -14.28 41.13 -63.78
N ALA A 11 -13.46 40.10 -63.53
CA ALA A 11 -12.85 39.24 -64.56
C ALA A 11 -12.17 38.03 -63.91
N ALA A 12 -12.69 36.82 -64.18
CA ALA A 12 -11.98 35.69 -64.84
C ALA A 12 -11.04 34.89 -63.92
N LEU A 13 -10.96 33.56 -63.90
CA LEU A 13 -11.29 32.46 -64.82
C LEU A 13 -11.15 31.18 -63.95
N SER A 14 -12.16 30.33 -63.79
CA SER A 14 -12.29 28.98 -64.41
C SER A 14 -11.08 28.05 -64.11
N LEU A 15 -11.14 26.76 -63.79
CA LEU A 15 -12.09 25.65 -63.90
C LEU A 15 -11.29 24.38 -63.50
N VAL A 16 -11.96 23.31 -63.03
CA VAL A 16 -11.52 21.88 -62.99
C VAL A 16 -10.29 21.52 -62.11
N LEU A 17 -10.25 20.47 -61.29
CA LEU A 17 -10.81 19.10 -61.37
C LEU A 17 -11.10 18.52 -59.98
N ILE A 18 -12.25 17.86 -59.91
CA ILE A 18 -12.57 16.76 -59.00
C ILE A 18 -11.82 15.51 -59.52
N ALA A 19 -11.15 14.78 -58.62
CA ALA A 19 -11.00 13.33 -58.65
C ALA A 19 -11.06 12.90 -57.17
N THR A 20 -12.17 12.38 -56.66
CA THR A 20 -12.51 10.93 -56.65
C THR A 20 -11.32 10.05 -56.23
N ALA A 21 -11.12 9.95 -54.94
CA ALA A 21 -11.34 8.69 -54.24
C ALA A 21 -12.56 8.99 -53.33
N CYS A 22 -13.70 8.30 -53.27
CA CYS A 22 -14.01 6.91 -53.59
C CYS A 22 -12.85 5.98 -53.26
N GLU A 23 -12.26 6.15 -52.08
CA GLU A 23 -12.21 4.99 -51.23
C GLU A 23 -13.66 4.78 -50.79
N GLU A 24 -14.15 3.56 -50.97
CA GLU A 24 -15.28 3.08 -50.17
C GLU A 24 -15.03 3.56 -48.74
N ALA A 25 -16.06 3.98 -48.02
CA ALA A 25 -15.94 4.01 -46.58
C ALA A 25 -15.66 2.56 -46.18
N ALA A 26 -14.37 2.20 -46.16
CA ALA A 26 -13.91 0.98 -45.59
C ALA A 26 -14.31 1.13 -44.14
N GLU A 27 -15.23 0.29 -43.69
CA GLU A 27 -15.46 0.06 -42.27
C GLU A 27 -14.21 -0.58 -41.61
N ASP A 28 -13.00 -0.26 -42.08
CA ASP A 28 -11.74 -0.96 -41.83
C ASP A 28 -10.62 -0.03 -41.29
N ASP A 29 -10.82 1.29 -41.28
CA ASP A 29 -9.74 2.25 -40.99
C ASP A 29 -9.45 2.52 -39.51
N GLN A 30 -10.13 1.85 -38.58
CA GLN A 30 -9.82 2.03 -37.17
C GLN A 30 -8.76 1.05 -36.66
N VAL A 31 -8.65 -0.16 -37.24
CA VAL A 31 -7.72 -1.23 -36.80
C VAL A 31 -6.25 -0.76 -36.82
N GLY A 32 -5.87 0.15 -37.72
CA GLY A 32 -4.47 0.52 -37.95
C GLY A 32 -3.82 1.46 -36.92
N VAL A 33 -4.59 2.19 -36.11
CA VAL A 33 -4.00 3.27 -35.29
C VAL A 33 -3.23 2.73 -34.08
N LEU A 34 -3.69 1.62 -33.50
CA LEU A 34 -3.04 0.98 -32.35
C LEU A 34 -1.86 0.08 -32.80
N VAL A 35 -1.87 -0.38 -34.06
CA VAL A 35 -0.83 -1.24 -34.62
C VAL A 35 0.53 -0.54 -34.59
N GLY A 36 1.54 -1.30 -34.15
CA GLY A 36 2.90 -0.83 -34.01
C GLY A 36 3.50 -1.21 -32.66
N THR A 37 4.70 -0.67 -32.41
CA THR A 37 5.43 -0.90 -31.18
C THR A 37 5.40 0.35 -30.31
N TRP A 38 5.16 0.13 -29.02
CA TRP A 38 4.95 1.15 -28.02
C TRP A 38 5.88 0.92 -26.84
N GLN A 39 6.46 2.00 -26.33
CA GLN A 39 7.34 1.99 -25.16
C GLN A 39 6.68 2.73 -24.01
N LEU A 40 6.67 2.13 -22.81
CA LEU A 40 6.12 2.77 -21.61
C LEU A 40 6.92 4.03 -21.25
N THR A 41 6.23 5.14 -21.05
CA THR A 41 6.82 6.45 -20.70
C THR A 41 6.29 7.04 -19.40
N ASP A 42 5.10 6.62 -18.95
CA ASP A 42 4.55 6.96 -17.63
C ASP A 42 3.69 5.80 -17.10
N LEU A 43 3.71 5.57 -15.78
CA LEU A 43 2.93 4.54 -15.12
C LEU A 43 2.41 5.06 -13.78
N ARG A 44 1.09 4.98 -13.59
CA ARG A 44 0.43 5.16 -12.31
C ARG A 44 -0.29 3.87 -11.93
N VAL A 45 -0.10 3.46 -10.69
CA VAL A 45 -0.69 2.23 -10.12
C VAL A 45 -1.33 2.55 -8.79
N ASP A 46 -2.59 2.15 -8.60
CA ASP A 46 -3.26 2.18 -7.31
C ASP A 46 -3.49 0.74 -6.84
N TRP A 47 -2.81 0.32 -5.78
CA TRP A 47 -3.05 -0.98 -5.14
C TRP A 47 -4.04 -0.83 -4.00
N VAL A 48 -5.15 -1.55 -4.10
CA VAL A 48 -6.13 -1.69 -3.02
C VAL A 48 -6.15 -3.15 -2.58
N ARG A 49 -5.92 -3.39 -1.29
CA ARG A 49 -6.04 -4.71 -0.67
C ARG A 49 -6.99 -4.65 0.51
N ASP A 50 -8.07 -5.42 0.39
CA ASP A 50 -9.06 -5.58 1.44
C ASP A 50 -8.93 -6.98 2.04
N VAL A 51 -9.05 -7.08 3.36
CA VAL A 51 -8.96 -8.35 4.08
C VAL A 51 -10.06 -9.29 3.58
N ALA A 52 -9.66 -10.49 3.19
CA ALA A 52 -10.57 -11.51 2.71
C ALA A 52 -10.69 -12.67 3.69
N SER A 53 -11.78 -13.41 3.57
CA SER A 53 -11.94 -14.72 4.22
C SER A 53 -11.70 -15.80 3.18
N PRO A 54 -10.56 -16.52 3.24
CA PRO A 54 -10.37 -17.71 2.41
C PRO A 54 -11.48 -18.74 2.57
N GLU A 55 -11.66 -19.58 1.55
CA GLU A 55 -12.59 -20.70 1.65
C GLU A 55 -12.21 -21.62 2.82
N GLY A 56 -13.18 -21.93 3.69
CA GLY A 56 -12.98 -22.80 4.85
C GLY A 56 -12.36 -22.13 6.07
N THR A 57 -12.11 -20.81 6.05
CA THR A 57 -11.78 -20.04 7.27
C THR A 57 -13.03 -19.47 7.93
N ASP A 58 -12.94 -19.18 9.22
CA ASP A 58 -13.99 -18.49 9.97
C ASP A 58 -14.10 -17.03 9.46
N PRO A 59 -15.29 -16.56 9.01
CA PRO A 59 -15.47 -15.18 8.59
C PRO A 59 -15.21 -14.16 9.70
N ASP A 60 -15.27 -14.57 10.97
CA ASP A 60 -14.99 -13.71 12.13
C ASP A 60 -13.50 -13.70 12.52
N THR A 61 -12.62 -14.21 11.66
CA THR A 61 -11.16 -14.23 11.90
C THR A 61 -10.62 -12.79 12.02
N VAL A 62 -9.96 -12.51 13.15
CA VAL A 62 -9.29 -11.23 13.42
C VAL A 62 -7.78 -11.39 13.24
N TYR A 63 -7.21 -10.64 12.31
CA TYR A 63 -5.77 -10.55 12.11
C TYR A 63 -5.20 -9.44 12.98
N THR A 64 -4.42 -9.79 14.00
CA THR A 64 -3.92 -8.84 15.00
C THR A 64 -2.42 -8.61 14.82
N ILE A 65 -2.03 -7.38 14.47
CA ILE A 65 -0.62 -6.98 14.52
C ILE A 65 -0.27 -6.71 15.97
N THR A 66 0.69 -7.47 16.48
CA THR A 66 1.27 -7.25 17.81
C THR A 66 2.72 -6.83 17.68
N ALA A 67 3.24 -6.17 18.71
CA ALA A 67 4.67 -5.94 18.86
C ALA A 67 5.15 -6.35 20.24
N SER A 68 6.37 -6.87 20.29
CA SER A 68 7.02 -7.43 21.46
C SER A 68 8.25 -6.62 21.84
N CYS A 69 8.48 -6.43 23.14
CA CYS A 69 9.71 -5.83 23.65
C CYS A 69 10.60 -6.92 24.27
N ASN A 70 11.44 -7.55 23.44
CA ASN A 70 12.31 -8.66 23.85
C ASN A 70 13.27 -8.28 25.00
N GLU A 71 13.59 -6.99 25.15
CA GLU A 71 14.49 -6.47 26.18
C GLU A 71 13.95 -6.68 27.59
N VAL A 72 12.62 -6.60 27.76
CA VAL A 72 11.95 -6.75 29.06
C VAL A 72 11.32 -8.12 29.28
N GLU A 73 11.09 -8.91 28.21
CA GLU A 73 10.57 -10.29 28.31
C GLU A 73 11.46 -11.25 29.10
N THR A 74 12.75 -10.91 29.27
CA THR A 74 13.70 -11.71 30.06
C THR A 74 13.45 -11.62 31.57
N TYR A 75 12.69 -10.62 32.04
CA TYR A 75 12.39 -10.42 33.45
C TYR A 75 11.09 -11.14 33.80
N SER A 76 11.18 -12.26 34.53
CA SER A 76 10.02 -13.09 34.88
C SER A 76 8.93 -12.38 35.70
N TRP A 77 9.26 -11.25 36.32
CA TRP A 77 8.34 -10.40 37.08
C TRP A 77 7.65 -9.34 36.21
N ILE A 78 8.25 -8.97 35.06
CA ILE A 78 7.53 -8.30 33.98
C ILE A 78 6.80 -9.42 33.26
N LEU A 79 5.54 -9.65 33.62
CA LEU A 79 4.68 -10.63 32.94
C LEU A 79 4.88 -10.49 31.42
N ALA A 80 5.44 -11.50 30.75
CA ALA A 80 5.70 -11.47 29.31
C ALA A 80 4.43 -11.14 28.48
N ALA A 81 3.24 -11.40 29.06
CA ALA A 81 1.95 -10.97 28.54
C ALA A 81 1.76 -9.43 28.45
N LYS A 82 2.57 -8.62 29.15
CA LYS A 82 2.51 -7.15 29.20
C LYS A 82 3.52 -6.44 28.31
N ALA A 83 4.54 -7.15 27.85
CA ALA A 83 5.52 -6.68 26.86
C ALA A 83 4.98 -6.77 25.43
N ASN A 84 3.87 -7.49 25.23
CA ASN A 84 3.19 -7.58 23.95
C ASN A 84 2.08 -6.52 23.86
N ARG A 85 2.08 -5.77 22.77
CA ARG A 85 1.10 -4.71 22.53
C ARG A 85 0.42 -4.93 21.20
N ILE A 86 -0.90 -4.85 21.21
CA ILE A 86 -1.70 -4.82 19.98
C ILE A 86 -1.50 -3.45 19.36
N LEU A 87 -1.06 -3.40 18.11
CA LEU A 87 -0.86 -2.16 17.36
C LEU A 87 -1.98 -1.91 16.36
N ALA A 88 -2.51 -2.98 15.76
CA ALA A 88 -3.63 -2.91 14.83
C ALA A 88 -4.40 -4.23 14.80
N GLN A 89 -5.66 -4.16 14.42
CA GLN A 89 -6.51 -5.33 14.16
C GLN A 89 -7.22 -5.13 12.83
N PHE A 90 -7.36 -6.22 12.09
CA PHE A 90 -8.03 -6.24 10.80
C PHE A 90 -9.04 -7.39 10.78
N VAL A 91 -10.24 -7.10 10.30
CA VAL A 91 -11.30 -8.07 10.03
C VAL A 91 -11.65 -8.06 8.55
N VAL A 92 -12.39 -9.07 8.11
CA VAL A 92 -12.83 -9.20 6.71
C VAL A 92 -13.55 -7.92 6.25
N GLY A 93 -13.12 -7.40 5.10
CA GLY A 93 -13.62 -6.15 4.52
C GLY A 93 -12.85 -4.90 4.91
N ASP A 94 -11.94 -4.94 5.89
CA ASP A 94 -11.06 -3.81 6.18
C ASP A 94 -10.02 -3.63 5.07
N THR A 95 -9.73 -2.38 4.71
CA THR A 95 -8.64 -2.06 3.77
C THR A 95 -7.30 -2.02 4.52
N ILE A 96 -6.38 -2.94 4.18
CA ILE A 96 -5.04 -3.00 4.77
C ILE A 96 -3.99 -2.26 3.93
N LEU A 97 -4.26 -2.07 2.64
CA LEU A 97 -3.43 -1.27 1.75
C LEU A 97 -4.31 -0.46 0.81
N ASP A 98 -4.08 0.83 0.78
CA ASP A 98 -4.58 1.75 -0.25
C ASP A 98 -3.42 2.69 -0.58
N THR A 99 -2.73 2.42 -1.69
CA THR A 99 -1.51 3.15 -2.03
C THR A 99 -1.40 3.37 -3.53
N THR A 100 -1.20 4.64 -3.89
CA THR A 100 -0.81 5.07 -5.23
C THR A 100 0.72 5.13 -5.35
N ALA A 101 1.26 4.55 -6.42
CA ALA A 101 2.60 4.89 -6.91
C ALA A 101 2.51 5.48 -8.32
N ALA A 102 3.25 6.58 -8.53
CA ALA A 102 3.41 7.22 -9.83
C ALA A 102 4.89 7.16 -10.23
N PHE A 103 5.13 6.62 -11.42
CA PHE A 103 6.44 6.43 -12.01
C PHE A 103 6.53 7.24 -13.30
N ASN A 104 6.96 8.49 -13.17
CA ASN A 104 7.29 9.31 -14.33
C ASN A 104 8.55 8.79 -15.03
N ALA A 105 8.86 9.35 -16.20
CA ALA A 105 10.04 8.95 -16.99
C ALA A 105 11.36 8.86 -16.17
N ALA A 106 11.59 9.77 -15.22
CA ALA A 106 12.80 9.74 -14.39
C ALA A 106 12.77 8.57 -13.38
N ALA A 107 11.62 8.31 -12.76
CA ALA A 107 11.42 7.19 -11.84
C ALA A 107 11.51 5.84 -12.56
N LEU A 108 10.93 5.72 -13.76
CA LEU A 108 11.04 4.52 -14.60
C LEU A 108 12.50 4.15 -14.87
N VAL A 109 13.32 5.13 -15.27
CA VAL A 109 14.77 4.93 -15.49
C VAL A 109 15.49 4.55 -14.19
N TYR A 110 15.22 5.26 -13.09
CA TYR A 110 15.89 5.01 -11.81
C TYR A 110 15.62 3.61 -11.27
N LEU A 111 14.37 3.14 -11.39
CA LEU A 111 13.93 1.83 -10.92
C LEU A 111 14.11 0.72 -11.97
N GLN A 112 14.60 1.06 -13.17
CA GLN A 112 14.75 0.11 -14.28
C GLN A 112 13.43 -0.56 -14.69
N ILE A 113 12.33 0.20 -14.63
CA ILE A 113 11.03 -0.19 -15.16
C ILE A 113 11.01 0.19 -16.64
N SER A 114 10.77 -0.78 -17.51
CA SER A 114 10.74 -0.59 -18.96
C SER A 114 9.86 -1.65 -19.56
N MET A 115 8.82 -1.26 -20.29
CA MET A 115 7.97 -2.20 -21.02
C MET A 115 7.85 -1.81 -22.47
N THR A 116 7.80 -2.82 -23.33
CA THR A 116 7.52 -2.68 -24.75
C THR A 116 6.29 -3.52 -25.07
N ALA A 117 5.30 -2.90 -25.72
CA ALA A 117 4.10 -3.53 -26.22
C ALA A 117 4.10 -3.48 -27.75
N THR A 118 3.76 -4.57 -28.41
CA THR A 118 3.56 -4.62 -29.86
C THR A 118 2.15 -5.11 -30.15
N PHE A 119 1.39 -4.34 -30.92
CA PHE A 119 0.07 -4.72 -31.42
C PHE A 119 0.15 -5.00 -32.93
N SER A 120 -0.34 -6.16 -33.36
CA SER A 120 -0.32 -6.57 -34.78
C SER A 120 -1.66 -6.33 -35.48
N GLU A 121 -1.63 -6.34 -36.81
CA GLU A 121 -2.83 -6.28 -37.67
C GLU A 121 -3.75 -7.51 -37.48
N ASP A 122 -3.20 -8.64 -37.03
CA ASP A 122 -3.94 -9.89 -36.75
C ASP A 122 -4.61 -9.91 -35.37
N PHE A 123 -4.80 -8.76 -34.72
CA PHE A 123 -5.39 -8.62 -33.38
C PHE A 123 -4.65 -9.38 -32.26
N THR A 124 -3.34 -9.56 -32.42
CA THR A 124 -2.48 -10.13 -31.37
C THR A 124 -1.61 -9.06 -30.73
N TYR A 125 -1.32 -9.24 -29.43
CA TYR A 125 -0.36 -8.40 -28.73
C TYR A 125 0.79 -9.23 -28.18
N ALA A 126 1.94 -8.59 -28.05
CA ALA A 126 3.08 -9.07 -27.29
C ALA A 126 3.55 -7.97 -26.35
N LEU A 127 3.90 -8.35 -25.13
CA LEU A 127 4.38 -7.46 -24.10
C LEU A 127 5.64 -8.05 -23.47
N SER A 128 6.66 -7.23 -23.27
CA SER A 128 7.87 -7.68 -22.58
C SER A 128 8.55 -6.54 -21.83
N GLY A 129 9.38 -6.88 -20.85
CA GLY A 129 10.21 -5.92 -20.13
C GLY A 129 10.19 -6.15 -18.63
N THR A 130 10.18 -5.08 -17.85
CA THR A 130 10.14 -5.09 -16.38
C THR A 130 8.98 -4.26 -15.85
N TYR A 131 8.38 -4.73 -14.76
CA TYR A 131 7.19 -4.10 -14.21
C TYR A 131 7.15 -4.15 -12.67
N PRO A 132 6.70 -3.08 -11.98
CA PRO A 132 6.57 -3.12 -10.53
C PRO A 132 5.41 -4.02 -10.09
N THR A 133 5.65 -4.87 -9.10
CA THR A 133 4.61 -5.71 -8.48
C THR A 133 4.86 -5.84 -6.98
N LEU A 134 3.79 -5.99 -6.20
CA LEU A 134 3.87 -6.23 -4.76
C LEU A 134 3.89 -7.74 -4.49
N ARG A 135 4.99 -8.24 -3.93
CA ARG A 135 5.21 -9.66 -3.60
C ARG A 135 5.37 -9.87 -2.10
N LEU A 136 4.79 -10.97 -1.62
CA LEU A 136 5.02 -11.46 -0.27
C LEU A 136 6.41 -12.11 -0.19
N ILE A 137 7.13 -11.83 0.89
CA ILE A 137 8.23 -12.67 1.38
C ILE A 137 7.65 -13.62 2.43
N PRO A 138 7.43 -14.91 2.12
CA PRO A 138 6.68 -15.81 2.99
C PRO A 138 7.30 -15.96 4.38
N ASP A 139 8.63 -16.12 4.44
CA ASP A 139 9.36 -16.36 5.70
C ASP A 139 9.28 -15.21 6.70
N SER A 140 8.98 -13.99 6.24
CA SER A 140 8.93 -12.79 7.10
C SER A 140 7.57 -12.10 7.12
N CYS A 141 6.55 -12.65 6.44
CA CYS A 141 5.27 -12.00 6.19
C CYS A 141 5.45 -10.51 5.82
N LYS A 142 6.37 -10.21 4.90
CA LYS A 142 6.62 -8.84 4.44
C LYS A 142 6.15 -8.68 3.00
N THR A 143 5.27 -7.72 2.74
CA THR A 143 5.01 -7.25 1.37
C THR A 143 6.13 -6.31 0.93
N LYS A 144 6.70 -6.52 -0.24
CA LYS A 144 7.65 -5.59 -0.86
C LYS A 144 7.36 -5.40 -2.34
N MET A 145 7.77 -4.25 -2.87
CA MET A 145 7.80 -4.03 -4.31
C MET A 145 9.00 -4.75 -4.91
N GLU A 146 8.76 -5.50 -5.98
CA GLU A 146 9.76 -6.10 -6.85
C GLU A 146 9.56 -5.62 -8.29
N ILE A 147 10.60 -5.73 -9.10
CA ILE A 147 10.59 -5.34 -10.52
C ILE A 147 11.06 -6.54 -11.34
N PRO A 148 10.25 -7.62 -11.43
CA PRO A 148 10.57 -8.80 -12.21
C PRO A 148 10.55 -8.50 -13.72
N GLN A 149 11.21 -9.37 -14.47
CA GLN A 149 11.01 -9.48 -15.92
C GLN A 149 9.64 -10.09 -16.19
N ILE A 150 8.98 -9.59 -17.23
CA ILE A 150 7.68 -10.04 -17.67
C ILE A 150 7.71 -10.30 -19.18
N THR A 151 6.96 -11.29 -19.59
CA THR A 151 6.65 -11.59 -20.99
C THR A 151 5.22 -12.07 -21.03
N ASP A 152 4.41 -11.48 -21.91
CA ASP A 152 3.02 -11.87 -22.08
C ASP A 152 2.63 -11.70 -23.54
N ALA A 153 1.67 -12.50 -24.01
CA ALA A 153 1.14 -12.42 -25.35
C ALA A 153 -0.27 -12.97 -25.40
N GLY A 154 -1.08 -12.45 -26.31
CA GLY A 154 -2.46 -12.88 -26.44
C GLY A 154 -3.17 -12.15 -27.56
N ILE A 155 -4.49 -12.05 -27.42
CA ILE A 155 -5.34 -11.32 -28.35
C ILE A 155 -5.82 -10.02 -27.71
N TYR A 156 -6.03 -9.01 -28.55
CA TYR A 156 -6.64 -7.76 -28.13
C TYR A 156 -7.89 -7.47 -28.97
N GLU A 157 -8.84 -6.78 -28.36
CA GLU A 157 -10.06 -6.30 -29.01
C GLU A 157 -10.12 -4.79 -28.79
N VAL A 158 -10.50 -4.01 -29.80
CA VAL A 158 -10.51 -2.56 -29.70
C VAL A 158 -11.77 -1.98 -30.33
N ASP A 159 -12.41 -1.06 -29.61
CA ASP A 159 -13.53 -0.26 -30.08
C ASP A 159 -13.13 1.21 -29.97
N TYR A 160 -12.71 1.80 -31.10
CA TYR A 160 -12.23 3.18 -31.12
C TYR A 160 -13.36 4.21 -31.03
N ILE A 161 -14.61 3.82 -31.32
CA ILE A 161 -15.76 4.71 -31.16
C ILE A 161 -16.07 4.87 -29.66
N ALA A 162 -16.05 3.75 -28.93
CA ALA A 162 -16.23 3.74 -27.49
C ALA A 162 -14.96 4.11 -26.70
N GLY A 163 -13.79 4.11 -27.35
CA GLY A 163 -12.49 4.31 -26.70
C GLY A 163 -12.11 3.16 -25.78
N ARG A 164 -12.44 1.91 -26.15
CA ARG A 164 -12.23 0.71 -25.33
C ARG A 164 -11.19 -0.23 -25.91
N LEU A 165 -10.42 -0.86 -25.03
CA LEU A 165 -9.49 -1.94 -25.30
C LEU A 165 -9.81 -3.12 -24.37
N GLY A 166 -9.87 -4.30 -24.94
CA GLY A 166 -9.86 -5.57 -24.25
C GLY A 166 -8.57 -6.33 -24.50
N ILE A 167 -8.06 -7.00 -23.46
CA ILE A 167 -6.89 -7.86 -23.49
C ILE A 167 -7.29 -9.24 -22.95
N LYS A 168 -7.01 -10.27 -23.76
CA LYS A 168 -7.19 -11.67 -23.38
C LYS A 168 -5.83 -12.37 -23.52
N PRO A 169 -5.11 -12.55 -22.40
CA PRO A 169 -3.83 -13.25 -22.41
C PRO A 169 -3.96 -14.70 -22.90
N GLY A 170 -2.88 -15.23 -23.48
CA GLY A 170 -2.79 -16.63 -23.88
C GLY A 170 -2.79 -17.60 -22.69
N GLU A 171 -2.84 -18.91 -22.98
CA GLU A 171 -2.95 -19.96 -21.95
C GLU A 171 -1.66 -20.21 -21.13
N PHE A 172 -0.52 -19.59 -21.48
CA PHE A 172 0.77 -19.88 -20.84
C PHE A 172 1.42 -18.60 -20.28
N ASP A 173 1.76 -18.63 -18.99
CA ASP A 173 2.45 -17.57 -18.24
C ASP A 173 1.82 -16.18 -18.37
N GLN A 174 0.50 -16.11 -18.12
CA GLN A 174 -0.20 -14.84 -18.01
C GLN A 174 0.50 -13.91 -17.01
N VAL A 175 0.90 -12.72 -17.48
CA VAL A 175 1.43 -11.66 -16.61
C VAL A 175 0.51 -10.44 -16.53
N LEU A 176 -0.13 -10.04 -17.64
CA LEU A 176 -1.18 -9.01 -17.56
C LEU A 176 -2.52 -9.64 -17.17
N PRO A 177 -3.35 -8.96 -16.37
CA PRO A 177 -4.72 -9.39 -16.16
C PRO A 177 -5.52 -9.30 -17.45
N SER A 178 -6.54 -10.16 -17.57
CA SER A 178 -7.53 -9.97 -18.63
C SER A 178 -8.45 -8.82 -18.26
N PHE A 179 -8.89 -8.07 -19.25
CA PHE A 179 -9.91 -7.03 -19.12
C PHE A 179 -10.61 -6.82 -20.45
N ASP A 180 -11.84 -6.33 -20.44
CA ASP A 180 -12.63 -5.97 -21.62
C ASP A 180 -13.08 -4.49 -21.60
N ASP A 181 -12.68 -3.76 -20.56
CA ASP A 181 -13.17 -2.44 -20.20
C ASP A 181 -12.08 -1.38 -20.09
N GLY A 182 -10.88 -1.68 -20.58
CA GLY A 182 -9.76 -0.74 -20.63
C GLY A 182 -10.13 0.49 -21.45
N GLN A 183 -9.91 1.68 -20.90
CA GLN A 183 -10.11 2.93 -21.63
C GLN A 183 -8.82 3.30 -22.35
N ILE A 184 -8.92 3.66 -23.62
CA ILE A 184 -7.79 4.12 -24.42
C ILE A 184 -7.97 5.56 -24.90
N THR A 185 -6.86 6.28 -24.99
CA THR A 185 -6.81 7.59 -25.63
C THR A 185 -5.53 7.68 -26.44
N LEU A 186 -5.68 7.95 -27.73
CA LEU A 186 -4.56 8.22 -28.65
C LEU A 186 -4.41 9.74 -28.80
N SER A 187 -3.18 10.21 -28.87
CA SER A 187 -2.90 11.61 -29.23
C SER A 187 -3.30 11.90 -30.67
N GLU A 188 -3.53 13.18 -30.99
CA GLU A 188 -3.94 13.61 -32.34
C GLU A 188 -2.92 13.24 -33.42
N ASP A 189 -1.63 13.16 -33.06
CA ASP A 189 -0.53 12.76 -33.95
C ASP A 189 -0.32 11.24 -34.00
N GLY A 190 -1.01 10.45 -33.17
CA GLY A 190 -0.88 8.99 -33.11
C GLY A 190 0.42 8.50 -32.46
N GLU A 191 1.19 9.38 -31.82
CA GLU A 191 2.51 9.08 -31.24
C GLU A 191 2.45 8.73 -29.74
N ALA A 192 1.34 9.01 -29.06
CA ALA A 192 1.12 8.68 -27.66
C ALA A 192 -0.19 7.94 -27.44
N LEU A 193 -0.14 6.94 -26.56
CA LEU A 193 -1.26 6.10 -26.17
C LEU A 193 -1.38 6.09 -24.65
N THR A 194 -2.56 6.40 -24.13
CA THR A 194 -2.90 6.18 -22.73
C THR A 194 -3.83 4.98 -22.63
N ILE A 195 -3.57 4.07 -21.69
CA ILE A 195 -4.44 2.94 -21.36
C ILE A 195 -4.74 2.96 -19.86
N SER A 196 -6.02 2.97 -19.50
CA SER A 196 -6.49 2.82 -18.12
C SER A 196 -7.32 1.56 -17.96
N TYR A 197 -6.98 0.69 -17.02
CA TYR A 197 -7.69 -0.58 -16.81
C TYR A 197 -7.58 -1.05 -15.35
N VAL A 198 -8.33 -2.09 -15.00
CA VAL A 198 -8.39 -2.62 -13.63
C VAL A 198 -8.05 -4.10 -13.63
N ASP A 199 -7.04 -4.47 -12.84
CA ASP A 199 -6.76 -5.85 -12.46
C ASP A 199 -7.76 -6.32 -11.41
N ARG A 200 -8.39 -7.44 -11.69
CA ARG A 200 -9.38 -8.10 -10.84
C ARG A 200 -9.02 -9.56 -10.57
N ASP A 201 -7.89 -10.05 -11.09
CA ASP A 201 -7.48 -11.45 -10.99
C ASP A 201 -7.29 -11.85 -9.52
N GLY A 202 -6.90 -10.90 -8.65
CA GLY A 202 -6.72 -11.11 -7.21
C GLY A 202 -7.99 -10.97 -6.36
N HIS A 203 -9.18 -10.85 -6.94
CA HIS A 203 -10.43 -10.62 -6.21
C HIS A 203 -11.49 -11.70 -6.47
N ASP A 204 -11.91 -12.38 -5.41
CA ASP A 204 -12.82 -13.54 -5.45
C ASP A 204 -14.20 -13.30 -6.10
N HIS A 205 -14.83 -12.15 -5.84
CA HIS A 205 -16.12 -11.81 -6.43
C HIS A 205 -16.01 -11.09 -7.79
N ARG A 206 -14.90 -10.39 -8.05
CA ARG A 206 -14.74 -9.55 -9.25
C ARG A 206 -14.00 -10.23 -10.39
N ILE A 207 -13.32 -11.35 -10.15
CA ILE A 207 -12.69 -12.17 -11.20
C ILE A 207 -13.70 -12.64 -12.26
N ALA A 208 -14.98 -12.78 -11.89
CA ALA A 208 -16.04 -13.12 -12.84
C ALA A 208 -16.36 -11.98 -13.83
N GLU A 209 -16.00 -10.73 -13.51
CA GLU A 209 -16.16 -9.58 -14.42
C GLU A 209 -15.26 -9.70 -15.66
N ILE A 210 -14.25 -10.58 -15.63
CA ILE A 210 -13.27 -10.77 -16.71
C ILE A 210 -13.33 -12.20 -17.28
N ASP A 211 -14.51 -12.83 -17.21
CA ASP A 211 -14.79 -14.16 -17.73
C ASP A 211 -13.88 -15.28 -17.19
N LYS A 212 -13.34 -15.11 -15.98
CA LYS A 212 -12.51 -16.10 -15.30
C LYS A 212 -13.20 -16.71 -14.09
N THR A 213 -12.73 -17.89 -13.71
CA THR A 213 -13.23 -18.63 -12.53
C THR A 213 -12.23 -18.50 -11.38
N TRP A 214 -12.75 -18.22 -10.18
CA TRP A 214 -11.94 -18.18 -8.97
C TRP A 214 -11.29 -19.54 -8.67
N ASP A 215 -10.02 -19.48 -8.27
CA ASP A 215 -9.22 -20.60 -7.79
C ASP A 215 -8.41 -20.06 -6.61
N GLU A 216 -8.85 -20.39 -5.39
CA GLU A 216 -8.31 -19.85 -4.14
C GLU A 216 -6.79 -20.03 -4.05
N ALA A 217 -6.25 -21.15 -4.53
CA ALA A 217 -4.82 -21.44 -4.43
C ALA A 217 -3.96 -20.62 -5.40
N LYS A 218 -4.53 -20.15 -6.51
CA LYS A 218 -3.80 -19.41 -7.55
C LYS A 218 -4.00 -17.90 -7.45
N HIS A 219 -5.19 -17.48 -7.05
CA HIS A 219 -5.59 -16.08 -7.15
C HIS A 219 -5.55 -15.35 -5.81
N ARG A 220 -5.69 -16.04 -4.68
CA ARG A 220 -5.67 -15.39 -3.37
C ARG A 220 -4.32 -14.72 -3.13
N VAL A 221 -4.36 -13.40 -2.99
CA VAL A 221 -3.19 -12.61 -2.61
C VAL A 221 -3.07 -12.64 -1.08
N VAL A 222 -1.83 -12.59 -0.61
CA VAL A 222 -1.52 -12.46 0.82
C VAL A 222 -0.72 -11.18 1.03
N HIS A 223 -1.23 -10.31 1.89
CA HIS A 223 -0.53 -9.13 2.37
C HIS A 223 0.26 -9.48 3.63
N GLY A 224 1.57 -9.26 3.57
CA GLY A 224 2.44 -9.35 4.73
C GLY A 224 2.55 -8.02 5.49
N ALA A 225 2.08 -7.99 6.73
CA ALA A 225 2.17 -6.86 7.65
C ALA A 225 3.33 -7.06 8.65
N ALA A 226 4.55 -6.76 8.19
CA ALA A 226 5.79 -6.87 8.99
C ALA A 226 6.35 -5.51 9.45
N GLU A 227 5.82 -4.41 8.91
CA GLU A 227 6.29 -3.05 9.14
C GLU A 227 5.06 -2.15 9.30
N LEU A 228 5.17 -1.16 10.19
CA LEU A 228 4.16 -0.11 10.36
C LEU A 228 4.82 1.26 10.21
N PRO A 229 4.03 2.31 9.93
CA PRO A 229 4.57 3.65 9.84
C PRO A 229 5.08 4.11 11.22
N VAL A 230 6.29 4.66 11.22
CA VAL A 230 6.96 5.24 12.38
C VAL A 230 7.27 6.70 12.06
N ASP A 231 6.91 7.60 12.96
CA ASP A 231 7.23 9.01 12.83
C ASP A 231 8.74 9.24 13.07
N LEU A 232 9.40 9.88 12.11
CA LEU A 232 10.84 10.13 12.13
C LEU A 232 11.27 11.09 13.26
N VAL A 233 10.35 11.90 13.79
CA VAL A 233 10.66 12.85 14.86
C VAL A 233 10.63 12.17 16.22
N THR A 234 9.55 11.44 16.51
CA THR A 234 9.34 10.78 17.81
C THR A 234 9.94 9.38 17.88
N GLY A 235 10.12 8.71 16.75
CA GLY A 235 10.49 7.29 16.67
C GLY A 235 9.35 6.34 17.07
N ALA A 236 8.15 6.85 17.31
CA ALA A 236 6.98 6.07 17.71
C ALA A 236 6.19 5.56 16.50
N PHE A 237 5.52 4.42 16.66
CA PHE A 237 4.48 4.01 15.72
C PHE A 237 3.41 5.11 15.65
N SER A 238 3.06 5.54 14.43
CA SER A 238 2.16 6.68 14.21
C SER A 238 1.51 6.59 12.84
N ASP A 239 0.29 7.09 12.71
CA ASP A 239 -0.41 7.31 11.45
C ASP A 239 -0.30 8.78 10.96
N THR A 240 0.39 9.63 11.72
CA THR A 240 0.58 11.05 11.44
C THR A 240 2.04 11.46 11.58
N GLY A 241 2.44 12.52 10.86
CA GLY A 241 3.80 13.06 10.91
C GLY A 241 4.63 12.65 9.70
N LEU A 242 5.96 12.66 9.86
CA LEU A 242 6.90 12.27 8.81
C LEU A 242 7.17 10.78 8.91
N LEU A 243 6.38 9.99 8.19
CA LEU A 243 6.32 8.55 8.38
C LEU A 243 7.33 7.78 7.52
N ILE A 244 7.88 6.71 8.08
CA ILE A 244 8.64 5.69 7.38
C ILE A 244 8.20 4.31 7.85
N LEU A 245 8.10 3.33 6.95
CA LEU A 245 7.83 1.94 7.33
C LEU A 245 9.03 1.35 8.06
N ARG A 246 8.80 0.83 9.28
CA ARG A 246 9.81 0.16 10.11
C ARG A 246 9.21 -1.06 10.79
N ARG A 247 10.09 -2.03 11.09
CA ARG A 247 9.75 -3.22 11.87
C ARG A 247 9.67 -2.93 13.38
N SER A 248 10.25 -1.83 13.83
CA SER A 248 10.32 -1.47 15.24
C SER A 248 10.17 0.02 15.46
N GLY A 249 9.68 0.38 16.65
CA GLY A 249 9.47 1.76 17.08
C GLY A 249 9.08 1.81 18.55
N TYR A 250 8.88 3.02 19.06
CA TYR A 250 8.36 3.24 20.40
C TYR A 250 6.83 3.22 20.41
N ILE A 251 6.26 3.03 21.60
CA ILE A 251 4.85 3.27 21.86
C ILE A 251 4.72 4.61 22.55
N MET A 252 3.91 5.49 21.98
CA MET A 252 3.59 6.80 22.53
C MET A 252 2.09 6.91 22.74
N ASP A 253 1.68 7.47 23.89
CA ASP A 253 0.30 7.86 24.14
C ASP A 253 0.16 9.38 24.06
N THR A 254 -0.39 9.86 22.95
CA THR A 254 -0.63 11.28 22.71
C THR A 254 -1.78 11.85 23.54
N ASN A 255 -2.57 11.00 24.21
CA ASN A 255 -3.67 11.43 25.09
C ASN A 255 -3.20 11.81 26.51
N GLY A 256 -1.91 11.63 26.81
CA GLY A 256 -1.28 12.13 28.03
C GLY A 256 -1.38 11.21 29.25
N HIS A 257 -1.90 9.99 29.13
CA HIS A 257 -1.91 9.04 30.25
C HIS A 257 -0.48 8.61 30.64
N LEU A 258 0.46 8.72 29.70
CA LEU A 258 1.90 8.50 29.92
C LEU A 258 2.68 9.81 30.17
N GLY A 259 2.00 10.91 30.51
CA GLY A 259 2.62 12.23 30.63
C GLY A 259 3.74 12.33 31.68
N VAL A 260 3.71 11.51 32.73
CA VAL A 260 4.79 11.40 33.73
C VAL A 260 6.09 10.89 33.10
N TRP A 261 5.99 10.08 32.03
CA TRP A 261 7.09 9.42 31.34
C TRP A 261 7.28 9.97 29.92
N GLY A 262 7.10 11.28 29.76
CA GLY A 262 7.30 11.98 28.49
C GLY A 262 6.35 11.56 27.37
N ASN A 263 5.20 10.95 27.71
CA ASN A 263 4.23 10.33 26.81
C ASN A 263 4.68 9.02 26.14
N TYR A 264 5.83 8.44 26.53
CA TYR A 264 6.30 7.17 26.00
C TYR A 264 6.00 6.02 26.96
N LEU A 265 5.82 4.83 26.40
CA LEU A 265 5.85 3.61 27.19
C LEU A 265 7.31 3.25 27.50
N THR A 266 7.79 3.82 28.60
CA THR A 266 9.14 3.60 29.13
C THR A 266 9.20 2.40 30.07
N PHE A 267 10.39 2.05 30.54
CA PHE A 267 10.58 1.01 31.54
C PHE A 267 9.90 1.36 32.87
N TYR A 268 9.99 2.62 33.33
CA TYR A 268 9.27 3.06 34.53
C TYR A 268 7.76 3.04 34.36
N ALA A 269 7.26 3.49 33.21
CA ALA A 269 5.84 3.40 32.87
C ALA A 269 5.36 1.94 32.91
N LEU A 270 6.07 1.04 32.24
CA LEU A 270 5.72 -0.38 32.17
C LEU A 270 5.73 -1.04 33.56
N THR A 271 6.74 -0.75 34.38
CA THR A 271 6.84 -1.27 35.75
C THR A 271 5.68 -0.78 36.61
N THR A 272 5.35 0.50 36.52
CA THR A 272 4.24 1.12 37.26
C THR A 272 2.88 0.55 36.85
N LEU A 273 2.63 0.38 35.55
CA LEU A 273 1.46 -0.31 35.02
C LEU A 273 1.40 -1.77 35.53
N GLY A 274 2.55 -2.43 35.58
CA GLY A 274 2.74 -3.76 36.13
C GLY A 274 2.17 -3.88 37.55
N ILE A 275 2.64 -3.02 38.45
CA ILE A 275 2.24 -2.93 39.86
C ILE A 275 0.75 -2.58 39.98
N ALA A 276 0.28 -1.60 39.21
CA ALA A 276 -1.10 -1.14 39.31
C ALA A 276 -2.10 -2.24 38.99
N ASP A 277 -1.86 -3.03 37.94
CA ASP A 277 -2.71 -4.17 37.61
C ASP A 277 -2.73 -5.23 38.72
N GLU A 278 -1.60 -5.50 39.39
CA GLU A 278 -1.54 -6.46 40.51
C GLU A 278 -2.37 -5.99 41.70
N LEU A 279 -2.33 -4.69 42.00
CA LEU A 279 -3.14 -4.09 43.05
C LEU A 279 -4.64 -4.13 42.73
N ILE A 280 -5.00 -3.89 41.46
CA ILE A 280 -6.38 -3.98 41.00
C ILE A 280 -6.86 -5.43 41.02
N ALA A 281 -6.05 -6.37 40.52
CA ALA A 281 -6.39 -7.79 40.47
C ALA A 281 -6.53 -8.41 41.87
N SER A 282 -5.75 -7.95 42.85
CA SER A 282 -5.87 -8.36 44.25
C SER A 282 -7.02 -7.68 44.99
N GLY A 283 -7.65 -6.66 44.39
CA GLY A 283 -8.72 -5.88 45.00
C GLY A 283 -8.24 -4.90 46.08
N GLU A 284 -6.94 -4.62 46.15
CA GLU A 284 -6.38 -3.62 47.08
C GLU A 284 -6.76 -2.20 46.66
N VAL A 285 -6.89 -1.96 45.36
CA VAL A 285 -7.38 -0.72 44.74
C VAL A 285 -8.36 -1.03 43.60
N SER A 286 -9.13 -0.03 43.14
CA SER A 286 -10.15 -0.24 42.10
C SER A 286 -9.80 0.36 40.74
N THR A 287 -8.93 1.37 40.70
CA THR A 287 -8.53 2.04 39.47
C THR A 287 -7.02 2.22 39.38
N PHE A 288 -6.55 2.58 38.18
CA PHE A 288 -5.15 2.91 37.95
C PHE A 288 -4.72 4.15 38.75
N GLU A 289 -5.59 5.14 38.88
CA GLU A 289 -5.35 6.36 39.66
C GLU A 289 -5.20 6.06 41.15
N ASP A 290 -6.02 5.16 41.69
CA ASP A 290 -5.90 4.68 43.08
C ASP A 290 -4.55 3.96 43.28
N ALA A 291 -4.14 3.14 42.31
CA ALA A 291 -2.85 2.46 42.33
C ALA A 291 -1.69 3.46 42.32
N LEU A 292 -1.73 4.47 41.43
CA LEU A 292 -0.73 5.54 41.40
C LEU A 292 -0.64 6.29 42.73
N ALA A 293 -1.78 6.59 43.36
CA ALA A 293 -1.81 7.24 44.66
C ALA A 293 -1.16 6.37 45.76
N LEU A 294 -1.39 5.05 45.75
CA LEU A 294 -0.78 4.12 46.68
C LEU A 294 0.74 3.99 46.45
N ILE A 295 1.18 3.89 45.20
CA ILE A 295 2.60 3.88 44.81
C ILE A 295 3.28 5.18 45.28
N GLY A 296 2.62 6.33 45.14
CA GLY A 296 3.09 7.61 45.68
C GLY A 296 3.28 7.59 47.20
N GLN A 297 2.39 6.95 47.96
CA GLN A 297 2.57 6.80 49.41
C GLN A 297 3.76 5.89 49.76
N TRP A 298 4.06 4.89 48.95
CA TRP A 298 5.25 4.06 49.13
C TRP A 298 6.52 4.83 48.79
N ALA A 299 6.48 5.68 47.77
CA ALA A 299 7.55 6.61 47.42
C ALA A 299 7.87 7.56 48.59
N ASP A 300 6.86 8.16 49.22
CA ASP A 300 7.02 9.05 50.39
C ASP A 300 7.66 8.34 51.60
N LYS A 301 7.44 7.02 51.72
CA LYS A 301 8.04 6.18 52.77
C LYS A 301 9.46 5.72 52.44
N GLY A 302 9.99 6.07 51.27
CA GLY A 302 11.30 5.62 50.80
C GLY A 302 11.36 4.12 50.51
N LEU A 303 10.21 3.51 50.19
CA LEU A 303 10.15 2.10 49.81
C LEU A 303 10.65 1.92 48.38
N LYS A 304 10.99 0.67 48.06
CA LYS A 304 11.50 0.25 46.76
C LYS A 304 10.65 -0.87 46.19
N GLU A 305 10.58 -0.93 44.87
CA GLU A 305 9.96 -2.04 44.16
C GLU A 305 10.80 -3.32 44.40
N PRO A 306 10.21 -4.42 44.90
CA PRO A 306 10.96 -5.58 45.37
C PRO A 306 11.77 -6.32 44.30
N ASN A 307 11.34 -6.32 43.04
CA ASN A 307 11.98 -7.09 41.97
C ASN A 307 13.16 -6.35 41.32
N THR A 308 13.13 -5.03 41.33
CA THR A 308 14.11 -4.14 40.69
C THR A 308 15.03 -3.44 41.68
N ASP A 309 14.64 -3.37 42.95
CA ASP A 309 15.28 -2.55 44.00
C ASP A 309 15.32 -1.03 43.66
N ILE A 310 14.49 -0.60 42.70
CA ILE A 310 14.32 0.80 42.29
C ILE A 310 13.37 1.48 43.28
N PRO A 311 13.71 2.68 43.83
CA PRO A 311 12.79 3.44 44.66
C PRO A 311 11.48 3.74 43.94
N TYR A 312 10.33 3.60 44.60
CA TYR A 312 9.03 3.95 43.99
C TYR A 312 8.99 5.43 43.56
N ALA A 313 9.70 6.31 44.27
CA ALA A 313 9.85 7.71 43.88
C ALA A 313 10.52 7.89 42.51
N THR A 314 11.45 6.99 42.15
CA THR A 314 12.14 7.00 40.86
C THR A 314 11.22 6.51 39.74
N LEU A 315 10.40 5.49 39.98
CA LEU A 315 9.43 4.99 38.99
C LEU A 315 8.38 6.04 38.56
N LEU A 316 8.17 7.08 39.39
CA LEU A 316 7.25 8.19 39.10
C LEU A 316 7.97 9.43 38.51
N THR A 317 9.07 9.23 37.80
CA THR A 317 9.81 10.29 37.10
C THR A 317 9.92 9.99 35.61
N ASP A 318 10.19 11.03 34.82
CA ASP A 318 10.39 10.90 33.37
C ASP A 318 11.75 10.28 33.06
N ASP A 319 11.75 9.14 32.40
CA ASP A 319 12.90 8.39 31.90
C ASP A 319 12.93 8.29 30.36
N SER A 320 12.19 9.15 29.64
CA SER A 320 12.02 9.05 28.19
C SER A 320 13.12 9.71 27.34
N ASP A 321 14.10 10.37 27.95
CA ASP A 321 15.16 11.12 27.26
C ASP A 321 16.24 10.21 26.62
N HIS A 322 16.20 8.91 26.90
CA HIS A 322 17.09 7.89 26.34
C HIS A 322 16.35 6.57 26.07
N ASP A 323 17.03 5.64 25.38
CA ASP A 323 16.55 4.29 25.16
C ASP A 323 16.81 3.41 26.38
N PHE A 324 15.91 2.46 26.63
CA PHE A 324 16.09 1.49 27.69
C PHE A 324 17.34 0.64 27.47
N SER A 325 18.07 0.39 28.54
CA SER A 325 19.26 -0.45 28.54
C SER A 325 19.11 -1.56 29.58
N PRO A 326 19.10 -2.85 29.20
CA PRO A 326 19.03 -3.94 30.17
C PRO A 326 20.30 -4.04 31.03
N GLN A 327 21.39 -3.37 30.66
CA GLN A 327 22.61 -3.29 31.47
C GLN A 327 22.50 -2.29 32.63
N ASP A 328 21.54 -1.36 32.58
CA ASP A 328 21.32 -0.33 33.59
C ASP A 328 19.83 -0.03 33.79
N ILE A 329 19.09 -1.02 34.28
CA ILE A 329 17.63 -0.91 34.47
C ILE A 329 17.23 0.24 35.41
N GLY A 330 18.16 0.71 36.24
CA GLY A 330 17.94 1.78 37.22
C GLY A 330 17.90 3.18 36.62
N THR A 331 18.23 3.36 35.33
CA THR A 331 18.04 4.63 34.62
C THR A 331 16.72 4.70 33.87
N GLY A 332 16.05 3.56 33.67
CA GLY A 332 14.84 3.48 32.86
C GLY A 332 15.13 3.57 31.37
N GLY A 333 14.22 4.18 30.61
CA GLY A 333 14.36 4.44 29.19
C GLY A 333 13.14 4.07 28.35
N LYS A 334 13.05 4.59 27.13
CA LYS A 334 12.04 4.19 26.15
C LYS A 334 12.23 2.75 25.72
N LEU A 335 11.14 1.99 25.68
CA LEU A 335 11.15 0.59 25.25
C LEU A 335 10.96 0.48 23.75
N THR A 336 11.85 -0.26 23.08
CA THR A 336 11.72 -0.53 21.65
C THR A 336 10.85 -1.76 21.44
N TYR A 337 9.77 -1.61 20.68
CA TYR A 337 8.85 -2.69 20.33
C TYR A 337 9.12 -3.16 18.91
N VAL A 338 9.20 -4.47 18.72
CA VAL A 338 9.42 -5.13 17.43
C VAL A 338 8.13 -5.80 17.00
N ILE A 339 7.66 -5.50 15.79
CA ILE A 339 6.45 -6.10 15.21
C ILE A 339 6.62 -7.61 15.05
N ASN A 340 5.59 -8.33 15.50
CA ASN A 340 5.33 -9.72 15.16
C ASN A 340 4.58 -9.76 13.82
N PRO A 341 5.23 -10.19 12.73
CA PRO A 341 4.64 -10.12 11.41
C PRO A 341 3.39 -11.00 11.28
N VAL A 342 2.40 -10.51 10.53
CA VAL A 342 1.17 -11.26 10.23
C VAL A 342 0.98 -11.34 8.72
N CYS A 343 0.66 -12.53 8.23
CA CYS A 343 0.24 -12.75 6.85
C CYS A 343 -1.29 -12.71 6.80
N VAL A 344 -1.85 -11.80 6.01
CA VAL A 344 -3.29 -11.55 5.91
C VAL A 344 -3.74 -11.87 4.48
N PRO A 345 -4.67 -12.82 4.27
CA PRO A 345 -5.27 -13.05 2.97
C PRO A 345 -6.13 -11.84 2.57
N VAL A 346 -6.03 -11.43 1.31
CA VAL A 346 -6.68 -10.21 0.81
C VAL A 346 -7.34 -10.46 -0.55
N ASN A 347 -8.36 -9.67 -0.84
CA ASN A 347 -8.77 -9.37 -2.20
C ASN A 347 -7.94 -8.19 -2.70
N GLU A 348 -7.34 -8.33 -3.87
CA GLU A 348 -6.55 -7.27 -4.50
C GLU A 348 -7.28 -6.74 -5.73
N ILE A 349 -7.35 -5.42 -5.83
CA ILE A 349 -7.70 -4.69 -7.05
C ILE A 349 -6.53 -3.76 -7.35
N ILE A 350 -6.13 -3.73 -8.61
CA ILE A 350 -5.09 -2.81 -9.06
C ILE A 350 -5.64 -1.93 -10.18
N TYR A 351 -5.59 -0.62 -9.99
CA TYR A 351 -5.92 0.33 -11.05
C TYR A 351 -4.65 0.76 -11.75
N PHE A 352 -4.67 0.66 -13.07
CA PHE A 352 -3.56 1.04 -13.90
C PHE A 352 -3.93 2.22 -14.78
N GLU A 353 -3.02 3.17 -14.87
CA GLU A 353 -3.01 4.22 -15.88
C GLU A 353 -1.60 4.26 -16.46
N THR A 354 -1.49 3.98 -17.76
CA THR A 354 -0.20 3.83 -18.45
C THR A 354 -0.16 4.75 -19.64
N THR A 355 0.97 5.43 -19.83
CA THR A 355 1.23 6.21 -21.05
C THR A 355 2.38 5.57 -21.80
N TRP A 356 2.22 5.49 -23.12
CA TRP A 356 3.14 4.85 -24.04
C TRP A 356 3.45 5.80 -25.18
N SER A 357 4.68 5.72 -25.69
CA SER A 357 5.09 6.41 -26.92
C SER A 357 5.37 5.41 -28.02
N LYS A 358 4.92 5.72 -29.23
CA LYS A 358 5.21 4.92 -30.41
C LYS A 358 6.71 4.99 -30.71
N ILE A 359 7.30 3.88 -31.11
CA ILE A 359 8.76 3.79 -31.40
C ILE A 359 9.09 3.27 -32.80
N ASP A 360 8.06 2.93 -33.60
CA ASP A 360 8.19 2.44 -34.98
C ASP A 360 7.27 3.20 -35.95
#